data_AF-A0A7K0J3C2-F1
#
_entry.id   AF-A0A7K0J3C2-F1
#
_cell.length_a   1.000
_cell.length_b   1.000
_cell.length_c   1.000
_cell.angle_alpha   90.00
_cell.angle_beta   90.00
_cell.angle_gamma   90.00
#
_symmetry.space_group_name_H-M   'P 1'
#
loop_
_entity.id
_entity.type
_entity.pdbx_description
1 polymer ?
#
loop_
_entity_poly.entity_id
_entity_poly.type
_entity_poly.pdbx_seq_one_letter_code
_entity_poly.pdbx_strand_id
1 'polypeptide(L)'
;MANSTLRFAICVLCCLSGFLPGCAAFYPAQPMGGDCYNKSLPILLDSTDLKALFQDIAVELCTDACVDSSSPLTTDNKNPKPCLNLDERNQSTVIVTDFADIQTFMPNQSGLLMGELMRGSVSKVCRHKIIQAEFGKYFKLSENGLVVLTRKVNEIKKDEYSQSEAIVGTYNYLNNNKVVIFVRKINTDTGKISRMVTREVNYSCGGRSVLGYSVK
;
A
#
# COMPACT_ATOMS: atom_id res chain seq x y z
N MET A 1 -67.65 5.41 34.81
CA MET A 1 -68.46 5.19 36.02
C MET A 1 -68.21 3.77 36.51
N ALA A 2 -67.78 3.64 37.78
CA ALA A 2 -67.87 2.46 38.67
C ALA A 2 -67.30 1.10 38.19
N ASN A 3 -66.65 0.26 38.99
CA ASN A 3 -66.04 0.29 40.32
C ASN A 3 -65.40 -1.10 40.55
N SER A 4 -64.58 -1.26 41.60
CA SER A 4 -64.22 -2.54 42.26
C SER A 4 -63.20 -3.46 41.56
N THR A 5 -62.19 -4.07 42.20
CA THR A 5 -61.83 -4.36 43.61
C THR A 5 -60.30 -4.59 43.68
N LEU A 6 -59.52 -3.88 44.48
CA LEU A 6 -59.11 -4.18 45.87
C LEU A 6 -58.58 -5.61 46.13
N ARG A 7 -57.27 -5.76 46.41
CA ARG A 7 -56.74 -6.45 47.61
C ARG A 7 -55.28 -6.10 47.89
N PHE A 8 -55.06 -5.73 49.14
CA PHE A 8 -53.81 -5.37 49.83
C PHE A 8 -53.10 -6.62 50.40
N ALA A 9 -51.87 -6.39 50.90
CA ALA A 9 -51.16 -7.13 51.98
C ALA A 9 -50.24 -8.28 51.45
N ILE A 10 -48.97 -8.48 51.86
CA ILE A 10 -48.20 -8.15 53.07
C ILE A 10 -46.68 -8.21 52.77
N CYS A 11 -45.92 -7.35 53.45
CA CYS A 11 -44.47 -7.37 53.65
C CYS A 11 -43.97 -8.66 54.35
N VAL A 12 -42.91 -9.31 53.86
CA VAL A 12 -41.96 -10.02 54.73
C VAL A 12 -40.53 -9.84 54.21
N LEU A 13 -39.76 -9.16 55.06
CA LEU A 13 -38.30 -9.08 55.11
C LEU A 13 -37.67 -10.48 55.12
N CYS A 14 -36.69 -10.73 54.24
CA CYS A 14 -35.65 -11.74 54.48
C CYS A 14 -34.29 -11.17 54.06
N CYS A 15 -33.71 -10.38 54.95
CA CYS A 15 -32.26 -10.26 55.05
C CYS A 15 -31.73 -11.54 55.70
N LEU A 16 -30.91 -12.33 55.02
CA LEU A 16 -29.91 -13.20 55.65
C LEU A 16 -28.86 -13.65 54.63
N SER A 17 -27.73 -12.95 54.70
CA SER A 17 -26.35 -13.43 54.54
C SER A 17 -26.10 -14.82 53.95
N GLY A 18 -25.41 -14.83 52.81
CA GLY A 18 -24.65 -15.97 52.30
C GLY A 18 -23.34 -15.49 51.66
N PHE A 19 -22.28 -15.41 52.47
CA PHE A 19 -20.89 -15.44 51.99
C PHE A 19 -20.63 -16.79 51.31
N LEU A 20 -19.94 -16.80 50.15
CA LEU A 20 -18.92 -17.76 49.71
C LEU A 20 -18.53 -17.48 48.23
N PRO A 21 -17.34 -17.89 47.77
CA PRO A 21 -16.30 -16.99 47.29
C PRO A 21 -16.32 -16.78 45.78
N GLY A 22 -15.82 -15.62 45.38
CA GLY A 22 -15.53 -15.31 43.99
C GLY A 22 -14.51 -16.27 43.40
N CYS A 23 -14.93 -17.04 42.40
CA CYS A 23 -14.03 -17.58 41.39
C CYS A 23 -13.44 -16.40 40.62
N ALA A 24 -12.32 -15.86 41.10
CA ALA A 24 -11.41 -15.11 40.24
C ALA A 24 -10.82 -16.12 39.24
N ALA A 25 -11.57 -16.36 38.16
CA ALA A 25 -11.03 -17.01 36.99
C ALA A 25 -9.92 -16.09 36.46
N PHE A 26 -8.68 -16.44 36.75
CA PHE A 26 -7.52 -15.99 36.00
C PHE A 26 -7.71 -16.49 34.57
N TYR A 27 -8.41 -15.69 33.76
CA TYR A 27 -8.30 -15.81 32.32
C TYR A 27 -6.86 -15.48 31.97
N PRO A 28 -6.08 -16.40 31.38
CA PRO A 28 -4.82 -16.00 30.77
C PRO A 28 -5.18 -14.90 29.76
N ALA A 29 -4.52 -13.75 29.89
CA ALA A 29 -4.61 -12.69 28.90
C ALA A 29 -4.29 -13.33 27.55
N GLN A 30 -5.33 -13.60 26.76
CA GLN A 30 -5.14 -14.01 25.38
C GLN A 30 -4.33 -12.90 24.72
N PRO A 31 -3.35 -13.23 23.86
CA PRO A 31 -2.65 -12.21 23.11
C PRO A 31 -3.72 -11.48 22.30
N MET A 32 -4.02 -10.24 22.68
CA MET A 32 -4.92 -9.35 21.94
C MET A 32 -4.21 -8.89 20.67
N GLY A 33 -3.83 -9.83 19.81
CA GLY A 33 -3.55 -9.60 18.41
C GLY A 33 -4.89 -9.60 17.68
N GLY A 34 -5.67 -8.55 17.91
CA GLY A 34 -6.93 -8.37 17.21
C GLY A 34 -6.66 -7.80 15.82
N ASP A 35 -7.40 -8.28 14.82
CA ASP A 35 -7.46 -7.61 13.52
C ASP A 35 -7.76 -6.11 13.73
N CYS A 36 -7.26 -5.28 12.81
CA CYS A 36 -7.44 -3.83 12.84
C CYS A 36 -8.88 -3.43 12.46
N TYR A 37 -9.87 -3.94 13.21
CA TYR A 37 -11.29 -3.71 12.98
C TYR A 37 -11.60 -2.21 12.86
N ASN A 38 -12.33 -1.85 11.79
CA ASN A 38 -12.79 -0.48 11.49
C ASN A 38 -11.68 0.56 11.28
N LYS A 39 -10.45 0.15 10.98
CA LYS A 39 -9.43 1.09 10.51
C LYS A 39 -9.61 1.34 9.02
N SER A 40 -9.65 2.62 8.64
CA SER A 40 -9.60 3.01 7.23
C SER A 40 -8.15 3.00 6.74
N LEU A 41 -7.94 2.75 5.46
CA LEU A 41 -6.61 2.77 4.83
C LEU A 41 -5.77 4.03 5.18
N PRO A 42 -6.29 5.28 5.14
CA PRO A 42 -5.50 6.46 5.51
C PRO A 42 -4.87 6.36 6.91
N ILE A 43 -5.64 5.93 7.91
CA ILE A 43 -5.18 5.80 9.31
C ILE A 43 -4.04 4.78 9.42
N LEU A 44 -4.10 3.69 8.66
CA LEU A 44 -3.03 2.69 8.65
C LEU A 44 -1.77 3.23 7.96
N LEU A 45 -1.93 3.89 6.82
CA LEU A 45 -0.81 4.48 6.09
C LEU A 45 -0.10 5.57 6.92
N ASP A 46 -0.82 6.35 7.72
CA ASP A 46 -0.24 7.35 8.63
C ASP A 46 0.69 6.72 9.70
N SER A 47 0.47 5.44 10.04
CA SER A 47 1.33 4.70 10.97
C SER A 47 2.54 4.04 10.31
N THR A 48 2.69 4.19 8.99
CA THR A 48 3.77 3.58 8.20
C THR A 48 4.80 4.62 7.79
N ASP A 49 6.09 4.28 7.83
CA ASP A 49 7.12 5.07 7.13
C ASP A 49 7.02 4.85 5.62
N LEU A 50 6.04 5.52 5.01
CA LEU A 50 5.80 5.42 3.57
C LEU A 50 6.97 5.99 2.76
N LYS A 51 7.71 6.95 3.31
CA LYS A 51 8.85 7.57 2.60
C LYS A 51 9.97 6.56 2.42
N ALA A 52 10.31 5.80 3.45
CA ALA A 52 11.29 4.71 3.35
C ALA A 52 10.80 3.63 2.39
N LEU A 53 9.54 3.20 2.53
CA LEU A 53 8.91 2.19 1.68
C LEU A 53 9.00 2.52 0.18
N PHE A 54 8.60 3.73 -0.22
CA PHE A 54 8.64 4.12 -1.63
C PHE A 54 10.06 4.39 -2.15
N GLN A 55 11.01 4.77 -1.29
CA GLN A 55 12.42 4.85 -1.67
C GLN A 55 12.97 3.46 -1.99
N ASP A 56 12.67 2.45 -1.17
CA ASP A 56 13.10 1.07 -1.41
C ASP A 56 12.50 0.51 -2.69
N ILE A 57 11.22 0.78 -2.95
CA ILE A 57 10.56 0.42 -4.21
C ILE A 57 11.26 1.11 -5.40
N ALA A 58 11.58 2.40 -5.29
CA ALA A 58 12.27 3.12 -6.36
C ALA A 58 13.68 2.57 -6.62
N VAL A 59 14.41 2.17 -5.58
CA VAL A 59 15.73 1.53 -5.72
C VAL A 59 15.60 0.25 -6.54
N GLU A 60 14.63 -0.61 -6.23
CA GLU A 60 14.42 -1.87 -6.95
C GLU A 60 13.96 -1.64 -8.40
N LEU A 61 13.09 -0.67 -8.65
CA LEU A 61 12.63 -0.35 -10.01
C LEU A 61 13.73 0.24 -10.90
N CYS A 62 14.69 0.95 -10.31
CA CYS A 62 15.71 1.70 -11.04
C CYS A 62 17.08 1.03 -11.06
N THR A 63 17.25 -0.06 -10.31
CA THR A 63 18.43 -0.91 -10.41
C THR A 63 18.20 -1.91 -11.55
N ASP A 64 18.99 -1.79 -12.61
CA ASP A 64 19.00 -2.81 -13.63
C ASP A 64 19.81 -4.01 -13.13
N ALA A 65 19.24 -5.21 -13.23
CA ALA A 65 20.00 -6.45 -13.08
C ALA A 65 21.01 -6.50 -14.24
N CYS A 66 22.28 -6.30 -13.93
CA CYS A 66 23.34 -6.45 -14.92
C CYS A 66 23.67 -7.91 -15.09
N VAL A 67 23.61 -8.36 -16.33
CA VAL A 67 24.29 -9.56 -16.76
C VAL A 67 25.69 -9.10 -17.18
N ASP A 68 26.66 -9.30 -16.30
CA ASP A 68 28.07 -9.15 -16.68
C ASP A 68 28.43 -10.32 -17.61
N SER A 69 28.28 -10.12 -18.92
CA SER A 69 28.70 -11.09 -19.94
C SER A 69 30.23 -11.23 -20.07
N SER A 70 31.02 -10.65 -19.14
CA SER A 70 32.47 -10.57 -19.28
C SER A 70 33.26 -10.54 -17.95
N SER A 71 32.81 -11.21 -16.88
CA SER A 71 33.70 -11.40 -15.73
C SER A 71 33.64 -12.83 -15.18
N PRO A 72 34.78 -13.56 -15.15
CA PRO A 72 34.82 -14.90 -14.59
C PRO A 72 34.56 -14.86 -13.09
N LEU A 73 33.86 -15.88 -12.61
CA LEU A 73 33.55 -16.17 -11.21
C LEU A 73 34.74 -15.88 -10.29
N THR A 74 34.61 -14.83 -9.48
CA THR A 74 35.29 -14.77 -8.19
C THR A 74 34.22 -14.68 -7.12
N THR A 75 34.13 -15.75 -6.34
CA THR A 75 33.37 -15.82 -5.10
C THR A 75 33.99 -14.88 -4.09
N ASP A 76 33.45 -13.66 -3.98
CA ASP A 76 33.61 -12.92 -2.74
C ASP A 76 32.38 -12.09 -2.39
N ASN A 77 32.13 -12.04 -1.09
CA ASN A 77 30.85 -11.79 -0.46
C ASN A 77 30.68 -10.29 -0.14
N LYS A 78 29.42 -9.83 -0.16
CA LYS A 78 28.84 -8.54 0.31
C LYS A 78 28.82 -7.34 -0.66
N ASN A 79 27.56 -6.98 -0.96
CA ASN A 79 27.01 -5.81 -1.64
C ASN A 79 27.09 -5.81 -3.18
N PRO A 80 25.99 -6.13 -3.88
CA PRO A 80 25.92 -5.94 -5.33
C PRO A 80 26.11 -4.46 -5.65
N LYS A 81 27.15 -4.15 -6.41
CA LYS A 81 27.47 -2.79 -6.85
C LYS A 81 26.40 -2.37 -7.85
N PRO A 82 25.68 -1.25 -7.65
CA PRO A 82 24.71 -0.77 -8.63
C PRO A 82 25.46 -0.46 -9.93
N CYS A 83 24.97 -1.02 -11.04
CA CYS A 83 25.57 -0.76 -12.34
C CYS A 83 25.29 0.67 -12.74
N LEU A 84 26.31 1.48 -12.54
CA LEU A 84 26.27 2.90 -12.81
C LEU A 84 27.02 3.13 -14.13
N ASN A 85 26.32 2.92 -15.25
CA ASN A 85 26.61 3.70 -16.46
C ASN A 85 26.01 5.09 -16.20
N LEU A 86 26.77 5.92 -15.48
CA LEU A 86 26.37 7.25 -15.00
C LEU A 86 26.20 8.28 -16.12
N ASP A 87 26.72 8.00 -17.32
CA ASP A 87 26.90 9.03 -18.35
C ASP A 87 25.72 9.11 -19.35
N GLU A 88 24.85 8.11 -19.45
CA GLU A 88 23.69 8.10 -20.37
C GLU A 88 22.31 8.10 -19.68
N ARG A 89 22.24 8.01 -18.33
CA ARG A 89 20.98 8.26 -17.58
C ARG A 89 20.69 9.74 -17.34
N ASN A 90 21.39 10.63 -18.05
CA ASN A 90 21.07 12.05 -17.99
C ASN A 90 19.74 12.30 -18.70
N GLN A 91 18.69 12.45 -17.87
CA GLN A 91 17.42 13.08 -18.20
C GLN A 91 16.40 12.27 -19.02
N SER A 92 16.39 10.94 -18.89
CA SER A 92 15.19 10.21 -19.30
C SER A 92 14.01 10.71 -18.47
N THR A 93 12.90 10.93 -19.15
CA THR A 93 11.66 11.38 -18.54
C THR A 93 10.77 10.15 -18.37
N VAL A 94 10.09 10.06 -17.23
CA VAL A 94 9.22 8.93 -16.90
C VAL A 94 7.88 9.44 -16.44
N ILE A 95 6.83 8.76 -16.88
CA ILE A 95 5.47 9.04 -16.43
C ILE A 95 5.26 8.30 -15.11
N VAL A 96 4.81 8.98 -14.07
CA VAL A 96 4.45 8.32 -12.80
C VAL A 96 3.00 8.62 -12.48
N THR A 97 2.20 7.56 -12.39
CA THR A 97 0.78 7.69 -12.11
C THR A 97 0.49 7.81 -10.63
N ASP A 98 -0.69 8.34 -10.30
CA ASP A 98 -1.29 8.08 -9.00
C ASP A 98 -1.62 6.59 -8.84
N PHE A 99 -1.72 6.13 -7.59
CA PHE A 99 -2.00 4.74 -7.29
C PHE A 99 -3.50 4.49 -7.34
N ALA A 100 -3.91 3.47 -8.10
CA ALA A 100 -5.31 3.05 -8.18
C ALA A 100 -5.60 1.87 -7.25
N ASP A 101 -6.77 1.87 -6.62
CA ASP A 101 -7.29 0.68 -5.95
C ASP A 101 -7.62 -0.38 -7.01
N ILE A 102 -7.17 -1.62 -6.83
CA ILE A 102 -7.45 -2.71 -7.79
C ILE A 102 -8.93 -3.11 -7.84
N GLN A 103 -9.72 -2.75 -6.83
CA GLN A 103 -11.15 -3.07 -6.79
C GLN A 103 -11.97 -2.03 -7.55
N THR A 104 -11.64 -0.74 -7.38
CA THR A 104 -12.39 0.37 -7.99
C THR A 104 -11.75 0.91 -9.28
N PHE A 105 -10.49 0.54 -9.53
CA PHE A 105 -9.67 1.01 -10.63
C PHE A 105 -9.45 2.53 -10.65
N MET A 106 -9.70 3.21 -9.53
CA MET A 106 -9.61 4.65 -9.40
C MET A 106 -8.67 5.04 -8.26
N PRO A 107 -7.94 6.16 -8.40
CA PRO A 107 -7.21 6.73 -7.29
C PRO A 107 -8.19 7.34 -6.27
N ASN A 108 -7.89 7.16 -4.99
CA ASN A 108 -8.50 7.89 -3.88
C ASN A 108 -7.43 8.72 -3.16
N GLN A 109 -7.75 9.37 -2.03
CA GLN A 109 -6.80 10.19 -1.28
C GLN A 109 -5.49 9.45 -0.93
N SER A 110 -5.59 8.19 -0.48
CA SER A 110 -4.41 7.36 -0.22
C SER A 110 -3.62 7.08 -1.49
N GLY A 111 -4.31 6.82 -2.60
CA GLY A 111 -3.73 6.63 -3.92
C GLY A 111 -2.96 7.85 -4.44
N LEU A 112 -3.49 9.06 -4.21
CA LEU A 112 -2.84 10.32 -4.55
C LEU A 112 -1.56 10.53 -3.71
N LEU A 113 -1.63 10.31 -2.40
CA LEU A 113 -0.48 10.41 -1.50
C LEU A 113 0.64 9.44 -1.91
N MET A 114 0.29 8.17 -2.17
CA MET A 114 1.26 7.17 -2.63
C MET A 114 1.86 7.57 -3.99
N GLY A 115 1.07 8.16 -4.89
CA GLY A 115 1.56 8.73 -6.15
C GLY A 115 2.62 9.79 -5.94
N GLU A 116 2.38 10.76 -5.05
CA GLU A 116 3.36 11.82 -4.74
C GLU A 116 4.65 11.28 -4.11
N LEU A 117 4.52 10.34 -3.17
CA LEU A 117 5.69 9.70 -2.55
C LEU A 117 6.51 8.92 -3.56
N MET A 118 5.83 8.25 -4.50
CA MET A 118 6.51 7.51 -5.56
C MET A 118 7.21 8.46 -6.53
N ARG A 119 6.57 9.57 -6.92
CA ARG A 119 7.21 10.63 -7.72
C ARG A 119 8.47 11.15 -7.04
N GLY A 120 8.38 11.56 -5.78
CA GLY A 120 9.53 12.04 -5.02
C GLY A 120 10.66 11.00 -4.94
N SER A 121 10.30 9.72 -4.74
CA SER A 121 11.27 8.63 -4.62
C SER A 121 11.96 8.32 -5.95
N VAL A 122 11.22 8.27 -7.06
CA VAL A 122 11.78 8.07 -8.41
C VAL A 122 12.69 9.22 -8.81
N SER A 123 12.28 10.46 -8.56
CA SER A 123 13.10 11.63 -8.89
C SER A 123 14.42 11.59 -8.13
N LYS A 124 14.37 11.28 -6.84
CA LYS A 124 15.54 11.21 -5.96
C LYS A 124 16.48 10.05 -6.32
N VAL A 125 15.93 8.85 -6.50
CA VAL A 125 16.71 7.60 -6.65
C VAL A 125 17.17 7.40 -8.08
N CYS A 126 16.26 7.59 -9.04
CA CYS A 126 16.50 7.27 -10.44
C CYS A 126 17.07 8.46 -11.22
N ARG A 127 16.96 9.68 -10.68
CA ARG A 127 17.35 10.94 -11.32
C ARG A 127 16.61 11.23 -12.63
N HIS A 128 15.41 10.67 -12.79
CA HIS A 128 14.55 10.91 -13.94
C HIS A 128 13.80 12.24 -13.79
N LYS A 129 13.50 12.91 -14.92
CA LYS A 129 12.47 13.94 -14.97
C LYS A 129 11.10 13.26 -14.87
N ILE A 130 10.16 13.87 -14.16
CA ILE A 130 8.85 13.25 -13.90
C ILE A 130 7.76 14.01 -14.61
N ILE A 131 6.93 13.27 -15.34
CA ILE A 131 5.62 13.75 -15.79
C ILE A 131 4.58 13.14 -14.88
N GLN A 132 3.82 14.01 -14.21
CA GLN A 132 2.64 13.59 -13.47
C GLN A 132 1.51 13.26 -14.44
N ALA A 133 0.93 12.09 -14.26
CA ALA A 133 -0.20 11.63 -15.06
C ALA A 133 -1.26 11.04 -14.13
N GLU A 134 -2.51 11.43 -14.34
CA GLU A 134 -3.63 10.80 -13.65
C GLU A 134 -3.88 9.41 -14.24
N PHE A 135 -4.02 8.41 -13.37
CA PHE A 135 -4.20 7.02 -13.78
C PHE A 135 -5.35 6.85 -14.79
N GLY A 136 -6.55 7.35 -14.47
CA GLY A 136 -7.75 7.17 -15.29
C GLY A 136 -7.76 7.93 -16.63
N LYS A 137 -6.90 8.93 -16.81
CA LYS A 137 -6.80 9.68 -18.08
C LYS A 137 -5.93 8.95 -19.11
N TYR A 138 -4.98 8.13 -18.66
CA TYR A 138 -3.91 7.60 -19.51
C TYR A 138 -3.78 6.07 -19.46
N PHE A 139 -4.33 5.42 -18.44
CA PHE A 139 -4.23 3.98 -18.21
C PHE A 139 -5.62 3.38 -17.96
N LYS A 140 -5.90 2.21 -18.53
CA LYS A 140 -7.13 1.45 -18.27
C LYS A 140 -6.78 0.13 -17.63
N LEU A 141 -7.32 -0.15 -16.44
CA LEU A 141 -7.33 -1.52 -15.92
C LEU A 141 -8.53 -2.24 -16.53
N SER A 142 -8.28 -3.40 -17.14
CA SER A 142 -9.32 -4.32 -17.64
C SER A 142 -9.36 -5.56 -16.76
N GLU A 143 -10.39 -6.40 -16.90
CA GLU A 143 -10.48 -7.71 -16.25
C GLU A 143 -9.29 -8.62 -16.55
N ASN A 144 -8.60 -8.39 -17.68
CA ASN A 144 -7.39 -9.11 -18.09
C ASN A 144 -6.08 -8.46 -17.59
N GLY A 145 -6.16 -7.44 -16.74
CA GLY A 145 -5.02 -6.71 -16.18
C GLY A 145 -4.86 -5.28 -16.70
N LEU A 146 -3.69 -4.69 -16.43
CA LEU A 146 -3.36 -3.31 -16.79
C LEU A 146 -3.17 -3.16 -18.31
N VAL A 147 -4.09 -2.47 -18.97
CA VAL A 147 -4.01 -2.09 -20.38
C VAL A 147 -3.52 -0.63 -20.44
N VAL A 148 -2.29 -0.47 -20.92
CA VAL A 148 -1.71 0.87 -21.13
C VAL A 148 -2.27 1.47 -22.42
N LEU A 149 -2.52 2.78 -22.37
CA LEU A 149 -2.91 3.69 -23.46
C LEU A 149 -4.42 3.87 -23.74
N THR A 150 -4.92 5.04 -23.38
CA THR A 150 -6.03 5.69 -24.10
C THR A 150 -5.53 6.16 -25.47
N ARG A 151 -6.41 6.32 -26.47
CA ARG A 151 -6.07 6.82 -27.82
C ARG A 151 -5.47 8.24 -27.83
N LYS A 152 -5.38 8.90 -26.67
CA LYS A 152 -4.77 10.22 -26.46
C LYS A 152 -3.26 10.15 -26.21
N VAL A 153 -2.60 9.08 -26.64
CA VAL A 153 -1.12 8.95 -26.62
C VAL A 153 -0.45 10.19 -27.24
N ASN A 154 -1.09 10.81 -28.24
CA ASN A 154 -0.61 12.04 -28.88
C ASN A 154 -0.58 13.26 -27.93
N GLU A 155 -1.37 13.28 -26.84
CA GLU A 155 -1.29 14.34 -25.81
C GLU A 155 -0.06 14.17 -24.91
N ILE A 156 0.44 12.94 -24.77
CA ILE A 156 1.68 12.60 -24.05
C ILE A 156 2.89 12.79 -24.98
N LYS A 157 2.74 12.46 -26.26
CA LYS A 157 3.75 12.58 -27.33
C LYS A 157 3.79 13.99 -27.95
N LYS A 158 3.88 15.04 -27.13
CA LYS A 158 4.37 16.32 -27.68
C LYS A 158 5.82 16.09 -28.09
N ASP A 159 6.15 16.43 -29.34
CA ASP A 159 7.36 16.09 -30.13
C ASP A 159 8.75 16.35 -29.50
N GLU A 160 8.84 16.70 -28.23
CA GLU A 160 10.07 17.00 -27.51
C GLU A 160 10.59 15.85 -26.64
N TYR A 161 9.79 14.80 -26.39
CA TYR A 161 10.22 13.66 -25.61
C TYR A 161 9.54 12.34 -26.03
N SER A 162 10.33 11.38 -26.54
CA SER A 162 9.87 10.00 -26.72
C SER A 162 9.75 9.31 -25.34
N GLN A 163 8.63 9.53 -24.66
CA GLN A 163 8.37 8.98 -23.33
C GLN A 163 8.07 7.48 -23.43
N SER A 164 9.11 6.66 -23.45
CA SER A 164 8.97 5.22 -23.64
C SER A 164 8.67 4.46 -22.35
N GLU A 165 8.69 5.10 -21.17
CA GLU A 165 8.50 4.41 -19.88
C GLU A 165 7.47 5.09 -18.96
N ALA A 166 6.66 4.28 -18.30
CA ALA A 166 5.73 4.67 -17.25
C ALA A 166 5.89 3.78 -16.01
N ILE A 167 5.77 4.39 -14.83
CA ILE A 167 5.68 3.73 -13.54
C ILE A 167 4.23 3.81 -13.08
N VAL A 168 3.61 2.64 -12.94
CA VAL A 168 2.20 2.50 -12.65
C VAL A 168 2.01 1.79 -11.32
N GLY A 169 1.37 2.47 -10.38
CA GLY A 169 1.07 1.97 -9.05
C GLY A 169 -0.37 1.50 -8.90
N THR A 170 -0.57 0.34 -8.28
CA THR A 170 -1.89 -0.14 -7.85
C THR A 170 -1.80 -0.70 -6.44
N TYR A 171 -2.88 -0.71 -5.68
CA TYR A 171 -2.88 -1.31 -4.35
C TYR A 171 -4.17 -2.08 -4.06
N ASN A 172 -4.11 -2.97 -3.08
CA ASN A 172 -5.25 -3.67 -2.53
C ASN A 172 -5.26 -3.55 -1.01
N TYR A 173 -6.38 -3.12 -0.45
CA TYR A 173 -6.58 -3.10 0.99
C TYR A 173 -7.40 -4.32 1.42
N LEU A 174 -6.77 -5.22 2.18
CA LEU A 174 -7.28 -6.54 2.52
C LEU A 174 -7.50 -6.66 4.03
N ASN A 175 -8.62 -7.29 4.39
CA ASN A 175 -8.93 -7.76 5.75
C ASN A 175 -8.73 -6.71 6.87
N ASN A 176 -8.83 -5.44 6.51
CA ASN A 176 -8.61 -4.28 7.37
C ASN A 176 -7.23 -4.16 8.04
N ASN A 177 -6.26 -5.03 7.73
CA ASN A 177 -4.95 -5.06 8.39
C ASN A 177 -3.79 -5.32 7.42
N LYS A 178 -4.04 -5.41 6.11
CA LYS A 178 -3.02 -5.66 5.11
C LYS A 178 -3.20 -4.75 3.91
N VAL A 179 -2.11 -4.14 3.46
CA VAL A 179 -2.05 -3.37 2.20
C VAL A 179 -1.03 -4.02 1.31
N VAL A 180 -1.45 -4.41 0.11
CA VAL A 180 -0.55 -4.92 -0.92
C VAL A 180 -0.37 -3.85 -1.98
N ILE A 181 0.87 -3.42 -2.19
CA ILE A 181 1.25 -2.39 -3.15
C ILE A 181 1.95 -3.07 -4.31
N PHE A 182 1.50 -2.80 -5.53
CA PHE A 182 2.11 -3.27 -6.76
C PHE A 182 2.57 -2.09 -7.58
N VAL A 183 3.84 -2.10 -8.01
CA VAL A 183 4.40 -1.06 -8.86
C VAL A 183 5.03 -1.69 -10.08
N ARG A 184 4.67 -1.19 -11.26
CA ARG A 184 5.10 -1.74 -12.55
C ARG A 184 5.80 -0.66 -13.35
N LYS A 185 7.01 -0.93 -13.83
CA LYS A 185 7.68 -0.14 -14.87
C LYS A 185 7.31 -0.74 -16.21
N ILE A 186 6.75 0.07 -17.10
CA ILE A 186 6.11 -0.38 -18.34
C ILE A 186 6.62 0.46 -19.49
N ASN A 187 6.98 -0.20 -20.58
CA ASN A 187 7.24 0.49 -21.82
C ASN A 187 5.90 0.94 -22.44
N THR A 188 5.69 2.25 -22.58
CA THR A 188 4.41 2.83 -23.01
C THR A 188 4.08 2.53 -24.47
N ASP A 189 5.08 2.36 -25.33
CA ASP A 189 4.87 2.08 -26.76
C ASP A 189 4.50 0.61 -27.03
N THR A 190 5.06 -0.33 -26.25
CA THR A 190 4.89 -1.77 -26.45
C THR A 190 3.98 -2.44 -25.42
N GLY A 191 3.69 -1.76 -24.30
CA GLY A 191 2.98 -2.32 -23.15
C GLY A 191 3.78 -3.34 -22.33
N LYS A 192 5.05 -3.61 -22.69
CA LYS A 192 5.88 -4.60 -21.98
C LYS A 192 6.26 -4.11 -20.58
N ILE A 193 6.05 -4.94 -19.57
CA ILE A 193 6.49 -4.67 -18.19
C ILE A 193 7.99 -5.00 -18.10
N SER A 194 8.82 -4.00 -17.82
CA SER A 194 10.27 -4.17 -17.67
C SER A 194 10.67 -4.53 -16.23
N ARG A 195 9.92 -4.04 -15.23
CA ARG A 195 10.11 -4.36 -13.82
C ARG A 195 8.77 -4.38 -13.09
N MET A 196 8.66 -5.21 -12.06
CA MET A 196 7.53 -5.23 -11.14
C MET A 196 8.06 -5.38 -9.72
N VAL A 197 7.55 -4.56 -8.81
CA VAL A 197 7.85 -4.61 -7.39
C VAL A 197 6.54 -4.76 -6.63
N THR A 198 6.52 -5.69 -5.69
CA THR A 198 5.39 -5.89 -4.78
C THR A 198 5.87 -5.68 -3.35
N ARG A 199 5.06 -4.99 -2.55
CA ARG A 199 5.28 -4.83 -1.10
C ARG A 199 4.00 -5.12 -0.34
N GLU A 200 4.12 -5.89 0.73
CA GLU A 200 3.03 -6.15 1.65
C GLU A 200 3.27 -5.43 2.97
N VAL A 201 2.37 -4.53 3.34
CA VAL A 201 2.36 -3.88 4.65
C VAL A 201 1.31 -4.57 5.51
N ASN A 202 1.77 -5.29 6.54
CA ASN A 202 0.92 -5.99 7.49
C ASN A 202 0.90 -5.22 8.81
N TYR A 203 -0.30 -4.89 9.30
CA TYR A 203 -0.51 -4.09 10.50
C TYR A 203 -0.91 -4.99 11.67
N SER A 204 -0.37 -4.68 12.85
CA SER A 204 -0.76 -5.30 14.12
C SER A 204 -1.53 -4.28 14.95
N CYS A 205 -2.71 -4.66 15.46
CA CYS A 205 -3.56 -3.78 16.24
C CYS A 205 -3.88 -4.34 17.62
N GLY A 206 -4.10 -3.43 18.56
CA GLY A 206 -4.53 -3.71 19.94
C GLY A 206 -5.66 -2.75 20.30
N GLY A 207 -6.87 -3.28 20.42
CA GLY A 207 -8.07 -2.47 20.63
C GLY A 207 -8.28 -1.46 19.50
N ARG A 208 -8.19 -0.15 19.81
CA ARG A 208 -8.36 0.94 18.84
C ARG A 208 -7.05 1.51 18.31
N SER A 209 -5.90 0.95 18.67
CA SER A 209 -4.59 1.48 18.33
C SER A 209 -3.84 0.56 17.40
N VAL A 210 -3.07 1.14 16.47
CA VAL A 210 -2.07 0.41 15.69
C VAL A 210 -0.84 0.24 16.56
N LEU A 211 -0.43 -1.01 16.80
CA LEU A 211 0.73 -1.34 17.63
C LEU A 211 2.03 -1.32 16.80
N GLY A 212 1.92 -1.62 15.51
CA GLY A 212 3.05 -1.59 14.59
C GLY A 212 2.69 -2.12 13.21
N TYR A 213 3.67 -2.11 12.31
CA TYR A 213 3.55 -2.67 10.98
C TYR A 213 4.83 -3.44 10.60
N SER A 214 4.71 -4.32 9.61
CA SER A 214 5.84 -4.99 8.98
C SER A 214 5.71 -4.91 7.46
N VAL A 215 6.84 -4.72 6.78
CA VAL A 215 6.92 -4.71 5.32
C VAL A 215 7.57 -6.01 4.87
N LYS A 216 6.96 -6.67 3.88
CA LYS A 216 7.53 -7.84 3.18
C LYS A 216 7.61 -7.57 1.68
#